data_AF-A0A8C2UKL9-F1
#
_entry.id   AF-A0A8C2UKL9-F1
#
_cell.length_a   1.000
_cell.length_b   1.000
_cell.length_c   1.000
_cell.angle_alpha   90.00
_cell.angle_beta   90.00
_cell.angle_gamma   90.00
#
_symmetry.space_group_name_H-M   'P 1'
#
loop_
_entity.id
_entity.type
_entity.pdbx_description
1 polymer ?
#
loop_
_entity_poly.entity_id
_entity_poly.type
_entity_poly.pdbx_seq_one_letter_code
_entity_poly.pdbx_strand_id
1 'polypeptide(L)'
;MRKHTIVAVTLVVVCAGVLLPFISRGKGLLWGKARNAHVRSVLEASERMVDRAIYASLERNHRKRDITSPSQLLSFSKLPEPTSRAISRAAEIAEASIQALGLTQPLASPEVLSEELLNMIANLSGCLPYMLPPKCPNTCLANKYRLITGACNNRYGLETPH
;
A
#
# COMPACT_ATOMS: atom_id res chain seq x y z
N MET A 1 -9.89 -58.40 -21.47
CA MET A 1 -9.88 -56.96 -21.85
C MET A 1 -10.65 -56.06 -20.87
N ARG A 2 -11.91 -56.37 -20.52
CA ARG A 2 -12.77 -55.54 -19.65
C ARG A 2 -12.27 -55.31 -18.20
N LYS A 3 -11.50 -56.25 -17.63
CA LYS A 3 -10.93 -56.10 -16.27
C LYS A 3 -9.79 -55.08 -16.21
N HIS A 4 -8.93 -55.04 -17.23
CA HIS A 4 -7.82 -54.08 -17.30
C HIS A 4 -8.30 -52.65 -17.51
N THR A 5 -9.37 -52.46 -18.29
CA THR A 5 -9.97 -51.14 -18.46
C THR A 5 -10.63 -50.63 -17.18
N ILE A 6 -11.30 -51.50 -16.40
CA ILE A 6 -11.88 -51.11 -15.10
C ILE A 6 -10.77 -50.70 -14.11
N VAL A 7 -9.70 -51.49 -14.01
CA VAL A 7 -8.57 -51.18 -13.11
C VAL A 7 -7.90 -49.86 -13.50
N ALA A 8 -7.67 -49.63 -14.80
CA ALA A 8 -7.11 -48.38 -15.29
C ALA A 8 -8.01 -47.16 -14.98
N VAL A 9 -9.32 -47.29 -15.16
CA VAL A 9 -10.28 -46.21 -14.84
C VAL A 9 -10.29 -45.93 -13.34
N THR A 10 -10.30 -46.95 -12.48
CA THR A 10 -10.24 -46.75 -11.02
C THR A 10 -8.93 -46.09 -10.58
N LEU A 11 -7.79 -46.44 -11.19
CA LEU A 11 -6.50 -45.84 -10.87
C LEU A 11 -6.45 -44.35 -11.27
N VAL A 12 -7.00 -44.01 -12.44
CA VAL A 12 -7.08 -42.61 -12.91
C VAL A 12 -8.00 -41.78 -12.00
N VAL A 13 -9.14 -42.32 -11.57
CA VAL A 13 -10.06 -41.61 -10.66
C VAL A 13 -9.42 -41.38 -9.30
N VAL A 14 -8.70 -42.36 -8.74
CA VAL A 14 -7.98 -42.19 -7.46
C VAL A 14 -6.81 -41.20 -7.60
N CYS A 15 -6.03 -41.30 -8.68
CA CYS A 15 -4.97 -40.32 -8.96
C CYS A 15 -5.52 -38.90 -9.12
N ALA A 16 -6.65 -38.73 -9.83
CA ALA A 16 -7.28 -37.43 -10.00
C ALA A 16 -7.88 -36.89 -8.69
N GLY A 17 -8.47 -37.77 -7.86
CA GLY A 17 -9.09 -37.40 -6.59
C GLY A 17 -8.10 -37.09 -5.46
N VAL A 18 -6.86 -37.59 -5.52
CA VAL A 18 -5.89 -37.46 -4.42
C VAL A 18 -4.64 -36.67 -4.81
N LEU A 19 -4.03 -36.96 -5.97
CA LEU A 19 -2.75 -36.32 -6.35
C LEU A 19 -2.96 -34.92 -6.91
N LEU A 20 -3.99 -34.71 -7.73
CA LEU A 20 -4.28 -33.37 -8.29
C LEU A 20 -4.59 -32.32 -7.21
N PRO A 21 -5.45 -32.57 -6.19
CA PRO A 21 -5.67 -31.60 -5.13
C PRO A 21 -4.45 -31.38 -4.24
N PHE A 22 -3.59 -32.40 -4.07
CA PHE A 22 -2.35 -32.25 -3.32
C PHE A 22 -1.33 -31.36 -4.05
N ILE A 23 -1.18 -31.56 -5.36
CA ILE A 23 -0.30 -30.75 -6.22
C ILE A 23 -0.83 -29.31 -6.35
N SER A 24 -2.14 -29.11 -6.47
CA SER A 24 -2.73 -27.77 -6.56
C SER A 24 -2.56 -26.99 -5.25
N ARG A 25 -2.72 -27.65 -4.09
CA ARG A 25 -2.48 -27.04 -2.78
C ARG A 25 -1.01 -26.68 -2.57
N GLY A 26 -0.09 -27.54 -3.00
CA GLY A 26 1.36 -27.25 -2.99
C GLY A 26 1.74 -26.07 -3.89
N LYS A 27 1.16 -25.96 -5.09
CA LYS A 27 1.34 -24.81 -6.00
C LYS A 27 0.84 -23.50 -5.39
N GLY A 28 -0.31 -23.51 -4.72
CA GLY A 28 -0.85 -22.32 -4.04
C GLY A 28 0.09 -21.78 -2.95
N LEU A 29 0.69 -22.66 -2.16
CA LEU A 29 1.65 -22.29 -1.12
C LEU A 29 2.95 -21.72 -1.70
N LEU A 30 3.50 -22.35 -2.74
CA LEU A 30 4.73 -21.90 -3.37
C LEU A 30 4.53 -20.56 -4.10
N TRP A 31 3.42 -20.41 -4.82
CA TRP A 31 3.08 -19.16 -5.50
C TRP A 31 2.85 -18.01 -4.51
N GLY A 32 2.15 -18.29 -3.40
CA GLY A 32 1.98 -17.32 -2.31
C GLY A 32 3.32 -16.87 -1.72
N LYS A 33 4.24 -17.82 -1.48
CA LYS A 33 5.58 -17.50 -0.94
C LYS A 33 6.42 -16.68 -1.92
N ALA A 34 6.42 -17.01 -3.21
CA ALA A 34 7.12 -16.27 -4.24
C ALA A 34 6.57 -14.85 -4.41
N ARG A 35 5.24 -14.71 -4.42
CA ARG A 35 4.56 -13.41 -4.46
C ARG A 35 4.93 -12.53 -3.27
N ASN A 36 4.92 -13.08 -2.05
CA ASN A 36 5.25 -12.34 -0.84
C ASN A 36 6.72 -11.90 -0.80
N ALA A 37 7.64 -12.71 -1.32
CA ALA A 37 9.04 -12.35 -1.47
C ALA A 37 9.23 -11.20 -2.47
N HIS A 38 8.52 -11.25 -3.59
CA HIS A 38 8.53 -10.19 -4.59
C HIS A 38 8.00 -8.86 -4.01
N VAL A 39 6.83 -8.87 -3.36
CA VAL A 39 6.25 -7.69 -2.72
C VAL A 39 7.21 -7.07 -1.70
N ARG A 40 7.84 -7.90 -0.86
CA ARG A 40 8.84 -7.41 0.11
C ARG A 40 10.04 -6.76 -0.58
N SER A 41 10.55 -7.36 -1.64
CA SER A 41 11.69 -6.81 -2.38
C SER A 41 11.37 -5.44 -3.00
N VAL A 42 10.14 -5.27 -3.51
CA VAL A 42 9.68 -3.99 -4.05
C VAL A 42 9.54 -2.96 -2.93
N LEU A 43 8.98 -3.34 -1.79
CA LEU A 43 8.84 -2.44 -0.65
C LEU A 43 10.18 -1.95 -0.11
N GLU A 44 11.16 -2.84 0.04
CA GLU A 44 12.50 -2.45 0.47
C GLU A 44 13.17 -1.51 -0.53
N ALA A 45 12.94 -1.71 -1.83
CA ALA A 45 13.45 -0.80 -2.86
C ALA A 45 12.76 0.59 -2.76
N SER A 46 11.45 0.62 -2.57
CA SER A 46 10.68 1.84 -2.36
C SER A 46 11.09 2.58 -1.09
N GLU A 47 11.32 1.87 0.02
CA GLU A 47 11.81 2.45 1.26
C GLU A 47 13.16 3.15 1.06
N ARG A 48 14.15 2.46 0.46
CA ARG A 48 15.47 3.04 0.18
C ARG A 48 15.37 4.27 -0.72
N MET A 49 14.47 4.24 -1.70
CA MET A 49 14.23 5.36 -2.60
C MET A 49 13.65 6.58 -1.86
N VAL A 50 12.62 6.36 -1.04
CA VAL A 50 11.97 7.41 -0.25
C VAL A 50 12.95 7.99 0.78
N ASP A 51 13.69 7.16 1.51
CA ASP A 51 14.68 7.62 2.47
C ASP A 51 15.78 8.46 1.83
N ARG A 52 16.27 8.03 0.68
CA ARG A 52 17.23 8.82 -0.10
C ARG A 52 16.64 10.17 -0.49
N ALA A 53 15.39 10.22 -0.95
CA ALA A 53 14.73 11.46 -1.35
C ALA A 53 14.50 12.42 -0.17
N ILE A 54 14.09 11.88 0.98
CA ILE A 54 13.94 12.62 2.25
C ILE A 54 15.29 13.18 2.68
N TYR A 55 16.33 12.34 2.74
CA TYR A 55 17.67 12.76 3.15
C TYR A 55 18.24 13.83 2.22
N ALA A 56 18.14 13.64 0.90
CA ALA A 56 18.57 14.64 -0.08
C ALA A 56 17.81 15.97 0.06
N SER A 57 16.53 15.92 0.45
CA SER A 57 15.75 17.13 0.71
C SER A 57 16.14 17.83 2.00
N LEU A 58 16.46 17.07 3.05
CA LEU A 58 17.01 17.64 4.28
C LEU A 58 18.37 18.31 4.01
N GLU A 59 19.28 17.64 3.32
CA GLU A 59 20.60 18.16 2.95
C GLU A 59 20.49 19.46 2.12
N ARG A 60 19.61 19.48 1.11
CA ARG A 60 19.32 20.69 0.31
C ARG A 60 18.80 21.84 1.18
N ASN A 61 17.96 21.55 2.18
CA ASN A 61 17.47 22.56 3.11
C ASN A 61 18.56 23.03 4.07
N HIS A 62 19.47 22.14 4.51
CA HIS A 62 20.63 22.50 5.33
C HIS A 62 21.59 23.44 4.61
N ARG A 63 21.96 23.14 3.35
CA ARG A 63 22.81 24.04 2.53
C ARG A 63 22.17 25.40 2.26
N LYS A 64 20.84 25.47 2.17
CA LYS A 64 20.12 26.75 2.07
C LYS A 64 20.21 27.60 3.35
N ARG A 65 20.56 27.02 4.50
CA ARG A 65 20.72 27.77 5.77
C ARG A 65 21.98 28.62 5.79
N ASP A 66 23.00 28.24 5.03
CA ASP A 66 24.26 28.98 4.94
C ASP A 66 24.08 30.31 4.16
N ILE A 67 22.92 30.50 3.53
CA ILE A 67 22.51 31.72 2.84
C ILE A 67 21.52 32.46 3.74
N THR A 68 21.91 33.62 4.26
CA THR A 68 21.12 34.40 5.23
C THR A 68 20.11 35.33 4.54
N SER A 69 19.01 34.77 4.02
CA SER A 69 17.83 35.55 3.63
C SER A 69 16.70 35.41 4.66
N PRO A 70 15.99 36.49 5.04
CA PRO A 70 14.83 36.42 5.93
C PRO A 70 13.73 35.44 5.48
N SER A 71 13.54 35.27 4.17
CA SER A 71 12.57 34.32 3.62
C SER A 71 12.99 32.85 3.80
N GLN A 72 14.29 32.56 3.89
CA GLN A 72 14.81 31.23 4.20
C GLN A 72 14.68 30.91 5.69
N LEU A 73 14.80 31.88 6.59
CA LEU A 73 14.53 31.67 8.02
C LEU A 73 13.07 31.25 8.27
N LEU A 74 12.12 31.89 7.59
CA LEU A 74 10.70 31.53 7.67
C LEU A 74 10.38 30.17 7.03
N SER A 75 11.28 29.62 6.22
CA SER A 75 11.08 28.28 5.64
C SER A 75 11.29 27.14 6.66
N PHE A 76 11.92 27.42 7.80
CA PHE A 76 12.17 26.40 8.84
C PHE A 76 10.90 25.91 9.53
N SER A 77 9.88 26.74 9.66
CA SER A 77 8.58 26.33 10.21
C SER A 77 7.81 25.38 9.29
N LYS A 78 8.28 25.18 8.05
CA LYS A 78 7.66 24.24 7.10
C LYS A 78 8.16 22.80 7.27
N LEU A 79 9.17 22.56 8.11
CA LEU A 79 9.62 21.20 8.40
C LEU A 79 8.58 20.49 9.27
N PRO A 80 8.09 19.31 8.85
CA PRO A 80 7.12 18.57 9.63
C PRO A 80 7.74 18.15 10.97
N GLU A 81 6.93 18.20 12.03
CA GLU A 81 7.25 17.61 13.33
C GLU A 81 7.67 16.13 13.15
N PRO A 82 8.58 15.58 13.98
CA PRO A 82 8.97 14.18 13.95
C PRO A 82 7.82 13.17 13.71
N THR A 83 6.68 13.33 14.37
CA THR A 83 5.49 12.46 14.21
C THR A 83 4.85 12.61 12.83
N SER A 84 4.60 13.84 12.40
CA SER A 84 4.06 14.15 11.07
C SER A 84 5.00 13.68 9.94
N ARG A 85 6.32 13.76 10.17
CA ARG A 85 7.33 13.26 9.24
C ARG A 85 7.31 11.74 9.15
N ALA A 86 7.10 11.03 10.26
CA ALA A 86 6.97 9.58 10.25
C ALA A 86 5.72 9.12 9.48
N ILE A 87 4.59 9.81 9.69
CA ILE A 87 3.34 9.55 8.96
C ILE A 87 3.53 9.82 7.46
N SER A 88 4.09 10.97 7.10
CA SER A 88 4.37 11.33 5.71
C SER A 88 5.33 10.32 5.05
N ARG A 89 6.41 9.91 5.74
CA ARG A 89 7.33 8.88 5.25
C ARG A 89 6.60 7.56 4.99
N ALA A 90 5.78 7.10 5.93
CA ALA A 90 5.04 5.85 5.78
C ALA A 90 4.09 5.89 4.57
N ALA A 91 3.39 7.01 4.39
CA ALA A 91 2.52 7.24 3.24
C ALA A 91 3.29 7.20 1.91
N GLU A 92 4.42 7.90 1.82
CA GLU A 92 5.29 7.92 0.62
C GLU A 92 5.81 6.52 0.27
N ILE A 93 6.21 5.71 1.26
CA ILE A 93 6.65 4.32 1.03
C ILE A 93 5.50 3.47 0.50
N ALA A 94 4.31 3.59 1.10
CA ALA A 94 3.13 2.86 0.66
C ALA A 94 2.76 3.22 -0.79
N GLU A 95 2.71 4.52 -1.11
CA GLU A 95 2.37 5.02 -2.44
C GLU A 95 3.40 4.58 -3.50
N ALA A 96 4.69 4.78 -3.23
CA ALA A 96 5.77 4.36 -4.12
C ALA A 96 5.75 2.84 -4.38
N SER A 97 5.39 2.06 -3.36
CA SER A 97 5.25 0.60 -3.47
C SER A 97 4.06 0.19 -4.31
N ILE A 98 2.90 0.82 -4.11
CA ILE A 98 1.70 0.59 -4.93
C ILE A 98 2.00 0.92 -6.40
N GLN A 99 2.69 2.03 -6.65
CA GLN A 99 3.09 2.43 -7.99
C GLN A 99 4.09 1.46 -8.62
N ALA A 100 5.12 1.02 -7.88
CA ALA A 100 6.11 0.06 -8.35
C ALA A 100 5.53 -1.33 -8.62
N LEU A 101 4.48 -1.72 -7.89
CA LEU A 101 3.72 -2.95 -8.12
C LEU A 101 2.71 -2.84 -9.28
N GLY A 102 2.57 -1.66 -9.90
CA GLY A 102 1.63 -1.42 -11.01
C GLY A 102 0.16 -1.39 -10.58
N LEU A 103 -0.12 -1.17 -9.30
CA LEU A 103 -1.46 -1.25 -8.70
C LEU A 103 -2.31 0.03 -8.92
N THR A 104 -1.74 1.06 -9.56
CA THR A 104 -2.41 2.35 -9.82
C THR A 104 -3.16 2.41 -11.15
N GLN A 105 -3.10 1.37 -11.99
CA GLN A 105 -3.74 1.40 -13.31
C GLN A 105 -5.24 1.09 -13.24
N PRO A 106 -6.10 1.81 -14.01
CA PRO A 106 -7.55 1.54 -14.08
C PRO A 106 -7.92 0.13 -14.54
N LEU A 107 -6.96 -0.58 -15.17
CA LEU A 107 -7.12 -1.95 -15.65
C LEU A 107 -6.78 -3.01 -14.60
N ALA A 108 -6.30 -2.61 -13.42
CA ALA A 108 -6.16 -3.51 -12.29
C ALA A 108 -7.58 -3.86 -11.80
N SER A 109 -8.10 -5.01 -12.22
CA SER A 109 -9.35 -5.55 -11.70
C SER A 109 -9.34 -5.50 -10.16
N PRO A 110 -10.43 -5.12 -9.48
CA PRO A 110 -10.52 -5.12 -8.02
C PRO A 110 -10.10 -6.47 -7.39
N GLU A 111 -10.17 -7.57 -8.14
CA GLU A 111 -9.68 -8.89 -7.75
C GLU A 111 -8.14 -9.00 -7.60
N VAL A 112 -7.36 -8.07 -8.17
CA VAL A 112 -5.89 -8.03 -8.08
C VAL A 112 -5.42 -7.31 -6.81
N LEU A 113 -6.26 -6.45 -6.23
CA LEU A 113 -6.03 -5.79 -4.94
C LEU A 113 -6.62 -6.62 -3.81
N SER A 114 -6.04 -7.78 -3.54
CA SER A 114 -6.39 -8.55 -2.35
C SER A 114 -6.17 -7.71 -1.09
N GLU A 115 -7.14 -7.70 -0.18
CA GLU A 115 -7.04 -7.07 1.15
C GLU A 115 -5.76 -7.51 1.88
N GLU A 116 -5.34 -8.76 1.68
CA GLU A 116 -4.09 -9.32 2.20
C GLU A 116 -2.85 -8.56 1.69
N LEU A 117 -2.83 -8.18 0.40
CA LEU A 117 -1.71 -7.44 -0.21
C LEU A 117 -1.66 -6.01 0.31
N LEU A 118 -2.80 -5.32 0.37
CA LEU A 118 -2.87 -3.97 0.92
C LEU A 118 -2.48 -3.94 2.40
N ASN A 119 -2.91 -4.93 3.18
CA ASN A 119 -2.50 -5.08 4.58
C ASN A 119 -1.00 -5.38 4.71
N MET A 120 -0.42 -6.19 3.81
CA MET A 120 1.02 -6.43 3.78
C MET A 120 1.80 -5.14 3.50
N ILE A 121 1.36 -4.35 2.51
CA ILE A 121 1.96 -3.06 2.18
C ILE A 121 1.84 -2.11 3.38
N ALA A 122 0.66 -1.98 3.99
CA ALA A 122 0.43 -1.12 5.15
C ALA A 122 1.32 -1.49 6.35
N ASN A 123 1.43 -2.78 6.67
CA ASN A 123 2.25 -3.25 7.79
C ASN A 123 3.74 -3.01 7.56
N LEU A 124 4.24 -3.26 6.35
CA LEU A 124 5.66 -3.14 6.04
C LEU A 124 6.07 -1.67 5.79
N SER A 125 5.18 -0.84 5.23
CA SER A 125 5.42 0.61 5.06
C SER A 125 5.22 1.40 6.35
N GLY A 126 4.47 0.85 7.32
CA GLY A 126 4.02 1.56 8.51
C GLY A 126 2.81 2.47 8.26
N CYS A 127 2.26 2.50 7.03
CA CYS A 127 1.07 3.28 6.68
C CYS A 127 -0.19 2.55 7.17
N LEU A 128 -0.38 2.57 8.48
CA LEU A 128 -1.44 1.82 9.14
C LEU A 128 -2.79 2.53 8.99
N PRO A 129 -3.93 1.81 9.00
CA PRO A 129 -5.26 2.39 8.76
C PRO A 129 -5.65 3.54 9.69
N TYR A 130 -5.11 3.59 10.92
CA TYR A 130 -5.36 4.71 11.84
C TYR A 130 -4.62 6.00 11.46
N MET A 131 -3.62 5.91 10.57
CA MET A 131 -2.93 7.06 9.97
C MET A 131 -3.68 7.62 8.75
N LEU A 132 -4.71 6.91 8.26
CA LEU A 132 -5.56 7.40 7.18
C LEU A 132 -6.43 8.58 7.66
N PRO A 133 -6.83 9.47 6.74
CA PRO A 133 -7.78 10.53 7.07
C PRO A 133 -9.06 9.94 7.70
N PRO A 134 -9.59 10.55 8.77
CA PRO A 134 -10.83 10.10 9.38
C PRO A 134 -11.99 10.21 8.39
N LYS A 135 -12.96 9.30 8.50
CA LYS A 135 -14.23 9.44 7.76
C LYS A 135 -14.95 10.70 8.27
N CYS A 136 -15.27 11.61 7.35
CA CYS A 136 -15.93 12.86 7.70
C CYS A 136 -17.43 12.63 7.95
N PRO A 137 -17.98 13.07 9.09
CA PRO A 137 -19.39 12.92 9.38
C PRO A 137 -20.23 13.82 8.44
N ASN A 138 -21.28 13.29 7.84
CA ASN A 138 -22.25 14.09 7.08
C ASN A 138 -23.36 14.57 8.02
N THR A 139 -23.07 15.65 8.75
CA THR A 139 -24.02 16.29 9.68
C THR A 139 -24.11 17.78 9.36
N CYS A 140 -25.22 18.42 9.75
CA CYS A 140 -25.40 19.86 9.56
C CYS A 140 -24.21 20.69 10.12
N LEU A 141 -23.66 20.30 11.27
CA LEU A 141 -22.51 20.98 11.87
C LEU A 141 -21.21 20.76 11.08
N ALA A 142 -20.95 19.53 10.62
CA ALA A 142 -19.77 19.21 9.81
C ALA A 142 -19.82 19.84 8.40
N ASN A 143 -21.04 20.05 7.87
CA ASN A 143 -21.24 20.74 6.60
C ASN A 143 -21.07 22.27 6.74
N LYS A 144 -21.28 22.81 7.95
CA LYS A 144 -21.11 24.25 8.23
C LYS A 144 -19.69 24.61 8.67
N TYR A 145 -19.02 23.75 9.43
CA TYR A 145 -17.74 24.04 10.07
C TYR A 145 -16.70 22.94 9.80
N ARG A 146 -15.44 23.34 9.56
CA ARG A 146 -14.31 22.40 9.50
C ARG A 146 -13.96 21.83 10.88
N LEU A 147 -13.42 20.62 10.93
CA LEU A 147 -12.84 20.09 12.18
C LEU A 147 -11.64 20.94 12.62
N ILE A 148 -11.39 21.00 13.92
CA ILE A 148 -10.24 21.72 14.51
C ILE A 148 -8.92 21.19 13.93
N THR A 149 -8.83 19.87 13.74
CA THR A 149 -7.69 19.22 13.10
C THR A 149 -7.54 19.55 11.62
N GLY A 150 -8.57 20.16 11.01
CA GLY A 150 -8.64 20.40 9.56
C GLY A 150 -8.86 19.14 8.72
N ALA A 151 -8.94 17.96 9.33
CA ALA A 151 -9.06 16.68 8.62
C ALA A 151 -10.35 16.57 7.80
N CYS A 152 -11.42 17.22 8.25
CA CYS A 152 -12.66 17.36 7.50
C CYS A 152 -12.92 18.83 7.21
N ASN A 153 -13.15 19.12 5.93
CA ASN A 153 -13.35 20.47 5.43
C ASN A 153 -14.81 20.66 5.01
N ASN A 154 -15.40 21.79 5.35
CA ASN A 154 -16.78 22.16 5.03
C ASN A 154 -17.00 22.57 3.57
N ARG A 155 -15.95 22.53 2.74
CA ARG A 155 -16.04 22.69 1.28
C ARG A 155 -16.49 21.38 0.62
N TYR A 156 -17.76 21.05 0.77
CA TYR A 156 -18.40 20.06 -0.10
C TYR A 156 -18.70 20.71 -1.46
N GLY A 157 -17.87 20.39 -2.44
CA GLY A 157 -18.14 20.61 -3.85
C GLY A 157 -17.57 19.42 -4.61
N LEU A 158 -18.45 18.55 -5.09
CA LEU A 158 -18.21 17.27 -5.77
C LEU A 158 -18.23 16.03 -4.86
N GLU A 159 -19.39 15.79 -4.23
CA GLU A 159 -19.92 14.42 -4.22
C GLU A 159 -20.19 14.03 -5.69
N THR A 160 -19.41 13.09 -6.23
CA THR A 160 -19.82 12.35 -7.42
C THR A 160 -20.96 11.41 -7.03
N PRO A 161 -22.11 11.43 -7.73
CA PRO A 161 -23.22 10.54 -7.42
C PRO A 161 -22.86 9.10 -7.82
N HIS A 162 -22.99 8.17 -6.88
CA HIS A 162 -23.17 6.74 -7.16
C HIS A 162 -24.59 6.34 -6.76
#